data_AF-A0A962RX71-F1
#
_entry.id   AF-A0A962RX71-F1
#
_cell.length_a   1.000
_cell.length_b   1.000
_cell.length_c   1.000
_cell.angle_alpha   90.00
_cell.angle_beta   90.00
_cell.angle_gamma   90.00
#
_symmetry.space_group_name_H-M   'P 1'
#
loop_
_entity.id
_entity.type
_entity.pdbx_description
1 polymer ?
#
loop_
_entity_poly.entity_id
_entity_poly.type
_entity_poly.pdbx_seq_one_letter_code
_entity_poly.pdbx_strand_id
1 'polypeptide(L)' 'MGDENTVIRTLWTDTLLEMLVVALERKPEPEVVELLREIRRKRFTREAVTAYVDKRLGDDGRRRLNACLGRIGA' A
#
# COMPACT_ATOMS: atom_id res chain seq x y z
N MET A 1 -12.70 -14.23 -24.29
CA MET A 1 -11.23 -14.28 -24.18
C MET A 1 -10.78 -12.94 -23.62
N GLY A 2 -10.90 -12.75 -22.31
CA GLY A 2 -10.64 -11.44 -21.70
C GLY A 2 -10.64 -11.49 -20.18
N ASP A 3 -9.98 -12.49 -19.58
CA ASP A 3 -10.12 -12.70 -18.13
C ASP A 3 -8.79 -12.96 -17.41
N GLU A 4 -7.73 -13.36 -18.12
CA GLU A 4 -6.43 -13.63 -17.48
C GLU A 4 -5.72 -12.35 -17.02
N ASN A 5 -5.78 -11.27 -17.82
CA ASN A 5 -5.05 -10.03 -17.50
C ASN A 5 -5.67 -9.26 -16.32
N THR A 6 -6.98 -9.36 -16.13
CA THR A 6 -7.71 -8.73 -15.00
C THR A 6 -7.45 -9.50 -13.71
N VAL A 7 -7.46 -10.85 -13.76
CA VAL A 7 -7.19 -11.71 -12.60
C VAL A 7 -5.75 -11.54 -12.11
N ILE A 8 -4.78 -11.49 -13.02
CA ILE A 8 -3.36 -11.28 -12.68
C ILE A 8 -3.15 -9.89 -12.06
N ARG A 9 -3.75 -8.83 -12.63
CA ARG A 9 -3.66 -7.49 -12.02
C ARG A 9 -4.27 -7.44 -10.61
N THR A 10 -5.35 -8.18 -10.38
CA THR A 10 -6.02 -8.21 -9.06
C THR A 10 -5.18 -8.93 -8.01
N LEU A 11 -4.59 -10.08 -8.36
CA LEU A 11 -3.72 -10.85 -7.45
C LEU A 11 -2.47 -10.08 -7.01
N TRP A 12 -1.81 -9.40 -7.96
CA TRP A 12 -0.59 -8.65 -7.67
C TRP A 12 -0.86 -7.36 -6.89
N THR A 13 -2.05 -6.78 -7.09
CA THR A 13 -2.55 -5.64 -6.31
C THR A 13 -2.73 -6.02 -4.85
N ASP A 14 -3.35 -7.17 -4.59
CA ASP A 14 -3.62 -7.63 -3.23
C ASP A 14 -2.31 -7.95 -2.50
N THR A 15 -1.34 -8.57 -3.17
CA THR A 15 -0.04 -8.92 -2.56
C THR A 15 0.77 -7.68 -2.15
N LEU A 16 0.79 -6.63 -2.99
CA LEU A 16 1.52 -5.39 -2.68
C LEU A 16 0.90 -4.62 -1.50
N LEU A 17 -0.43 -4.57 -1.44
CA LEU A 17 -1.15 -3.91 -0.35
C LEU A 17 -1.04 -4.71 0.96
N GLU A 18 -1.07 -6.04 0.91
CA GLU A 18 -0.80 -6.90 2.05
C GLU A 18 0.63 -6.72 2.57
N MET A 19 1.62 -6.66 1.69
CA MET A 19 3.01 -6.36 2.08
C MET A 19 3.13 -4.99 2.75
N LEU A 20 2.35 -4.00 2.30
CA LEU A 20 2.32 -2.68 2.92
C LEU A 20 1.74 -2.73 4.34
N VAL A 21 0.67 -3.48 4.54
CA VAL A 21 0.05 -3.68 5.85
C VAL A 21 1.04 -4.32 6.81
N VAL A 22 1.68 -5.42 6.38
CA VAL A 22 2.71 -6.10 7.19
C VAL A 22 3.89 -5.18 7.49
N ALA A 23 4.32 -4.38 6.51
CA ALA A 23 5.39 -3.42 6.68
C ALA A 23 5.02 -2.32 7.68
N LEU A 24 3.80 -1.78 7.59
CA LEU A 24 3.30 -0.77 8.52
C LEU A 24 3.23 -1.28 9.97
N GLU A 25 2.93 -2.55 10.19
CA GLU A 25 2.95 -3.13 11.54
C GLU A 25 4.36 -3.41 12.05
N ARG A 26 5.20 -4.04 11.21
CA ARG A 26 6.41 -4.74 11.67
C ARG A 26 7.73 -4.13 11.23
N LYS A 27 7.73 -3.25 10.24
CA LYS A 27 8.94 -2.70 9.63
C LYS A 27 9.21 -1.26 10.08
N PRO A 28 10.48 -0.85 10.13
CA PRO A 28 10.85 0.53 10.37
C PRO A 28 10.42 1.40 9.18
N GLU A 29 10.17 2.68 9.47
CA GLU A 29 9.65 3.65 8.49
C GLU A 29 10.40 3.69 7.13
N PRO A 30 11.74 3.56 7.04
CA PRO A 30 12.44 3.59 5.75
C PRO A 30 12.00 2.48 4.79
N GLU A 31 11.84 1.25 5.28
CA GLU A 31 11.37 0.12 4.45
C GLU A 31 9.93 0.35 3.97
N VAL A 32 9.07 0.91 4.84
CA VAL A 32 7.70 1.26 4.49
C VAL A 32 7.66 2.32 3.40
N VAL A 33 8.53 3.33 3.47
CA VAL A 33 8.65 4.39 2.45
C VAL A 33 9.09 3.81 1.10
N GLU A 34 10.04 2.87 1.07
CA GLU A 34 10.43 2.21 -0.18
C GLU A 34 9.28 1.43 -0.81
N LEU A 35 8.54 0.66 0.00
CA LEU A 35 7.38 -0.08 -0.48
C LEU A 35 6.28 0.86 -1.02
N LEU A 36 6.04 1.98 -0.34
CA LEU A 36 5.10 2.99 -0.80
C LEU A 36 5.52 3.66 -2.12
N ARG A 37 6.83 3.80 -2.38
CA ARG A 37 7.33 4.26 -3.69
C ARG A 37 7.01 3.26 -4.80
N GLU A 38 7.16 1.96 -4.53
CA GLU A 38 6.78 0.91 -5.48
C GLU A 38 5.28 0.91 -5.77
N ILE A 39 4.46 1.05 -4.73
CA ILE A 39 3.00 1.16 -4.84
C ILE A 39 2.62 2.40 -5.68
N ARG A 40 3.28 3.54 -5.48
CA ARG A 40 3.09 4.74 -6.31
C ARG A 40 3.49 4.49 -7.77
N ARG A 41 4.60 3.79 -8.04
CA ARG A 41 5.03 3.40 -9.41
C ARG A 41 4.01 2.50 -10.11
N LYS A 42 3.30 1.65 -9.34
CA LYS A 42 2.23 0.77 -9.83
C LYS A 42 0.90 1.50 -10.08
N ARG A 43 0.86 2.84 -9.90
CA ARG A 43 -0.32 3.70 -10.08
C ARG A 43 -1.50 3.40 -9.16
N PHE A 44 -1.24 2.88 -7.96
CA PHE A 44 -2.28 2.81 -6.93
C PHE A 44 -2.65 4.23 -6.48
N THR A 45 -3.96 4.49 -6.39
CA THR A 45 -4.43 5.76 -5.84
C THR A 45 -4.19 5.78 -4.34
N ARG A 46 -3.86 6.96 -3.81
CA ARG A 46 -3.68 7.14 -2.37
C ARG A 46 -4.93 6.73 -1.58
N GLU A 47 -6.11 6.99 -2.12
CA GLU A 47 -7.39 6.59 -1.53
C GLU A 47 -7.53 5.08 -1.42
N ALA A 48 -7.22 4.32 -2.48
CA ALA A 48 -7.29 2.85 -2.45
C ALA A 48 -6.33 2.26 -1.41
N VAL A 49 -5.09 2.78 -1.36
CA VAL A 49 -4.09 2.35 -0.38
C VAL A 49 -4.54 2.69 1.05
N THR A 50 -5.06 3.90 1.25
CA THR A 50 -5.52 4.36 2.57
C THR A 50 -6.72 3.55 3.05
N ALA A 51 -7.70 3.29 2.19
CA ALA A 51 -8.87 2.47 2.52
C ALA A 51 -8.47 1.03 2.84
N TYR A 52 -7.51 0.46 2.12
CA TYR A 52 -7.02 -0.89 2.39
C TYR A 52 -6.32 -0.98 3.75
N VAL A 53 -5.43 -0.02 4.04
CA VAL A 53 -4.72 0.06 5.31
C VAL A 53 -5.68 0.32 6.47
N ASP A 54 -6.64 1.23 6.31
CA ASP A 54 -7.66 1.54 7.32
C ASP A 54 -8.52 0.31 7.65
N LYS A 55 -8.92 -0.47 6.62
CA LYS A 55 -9.69 -1.71 6.81
C LYS A 55 -8.90 -2.80 7.56
N ARG A 56 -7.57 -2.84 7.41
CA ARG A 56 -6.71 -3.89 8.00
C ARG A 56 -6.14 -3.51 9.36
N LEU A 57 -5.72 -2.26 9.54
CA LEU A 57 -4.96 -1.78 10.69
C LEU A 57 -5.67 -0.66 11.47
N GLY A 58 -6.81 -0.17 10.97
CA GLY A 58 -7.55 0.92 11.60
C GLY A 58 -6.80 2.26 11.61
N ASP A 59 -7.18 3.12 12.55
CA ASP A 59 -6.68 4.50 12.63
C ASP A 59 -5.16 4.57 12.87
N ASP A 60 -4.57 3.61 13.58
CA ASP A 60 -3.13 3.58 13.87
C ASP A 60 -2.30 3.33 12.60
N GLY A 61 -2.69 2.31 11.82
CA GLY A 61 -2.07 2.04 10.53
C GLY A 61 -2.25 3.21 9.55
N ARG A 62 -3.43 3.85 9.58
CA ARG A 62 -3.70 5.05 8.76
C ARG A 62 -2.81 6.24 9.15
N ARG A 63 -2.54 6.44 10.45
CA ARG A 63 -1.61 7.48 10.92
C ARG A 63 -0.18 7.20 10.49
N ARG A 64 0.31 5.96 10.67
CA ARG A 64 1.65 5.56 10.22
C ARG A 64 1.80 5.68 8.71
N LEU A 65 0.79 5.28 7.94
CA LEU A 65 0.74 5.46 6.50
C LEU A 65 0.87 6.94 6.12
N ASN A 66 0.09 7.83 6.75
CA ASN A 66 0.17 9.26 6.46
C ASN A 66 1.53 9.88 6.85
N ALA A 67 2.12 9.45 7.96
CA ALA A 67 3.47 9.87 8.36
C ALA A 67 4.51 9.45 7.31
N CYS A 68 4.42 8.22 6.79
CA CYS A 68 5.30 7.74 5.74
C CYS A 68 5.05 8.47 4.42
N LEU A 69 3.78 8.64 4.01
CA LEU A 69 3.38 9.37 2.80
C LEU A 69 3.87 10.83 2.79
N GLY A 70 3.90 11.49 3.95
CA GLY A 70 4.45 12.84 4.09
C GLY A 70 5.94 12.93 3.75
N ARG A 71 6.72 11.85 3.94
CA ARG A 71 8.15 11.80 3.60
C ARG A 71 8.45 11.44 2.15
N ILE A 72 7.46 10.91 1.45
CA ILE A 72 7.51 10.63 0.00
C ILE A 72 6.88 11.79 -0.80
N GLY A 73 6.60 12.91 -0.12
CA GLY A 73 5.78 14.02 -0.59
C GLY A 73 6.15 14.59 -1.95
N ALA A 74 5.10 15.01 -2.66
CA ALA A 74 5.02 15.58 -4.01
C ALA A 74 5.29 14.62 -5.17
#